data_AF-A0A427L469-F1
#
_entry.id   AF-A0A427L469-F1
#
_cell.length_a   1.000
_cell.length_b   1.000
_cell.length_c   1.000
_cell.angle_alpha   90.00
_cell.angle_beta   90.00
_cell.angle_gamma   90.00
#
_symmetry.space_group_name_H-M   'P 1'
#
loop_
_entity.id
_entity.type
_entity.pdbx_description
1 polymer ?
#
loop_
_entity_poly.entity_id
_entity_poly.type
_entity_poly.pdbx_seq_one_letter_code
_entity_poly.pdbx_strand_id
1 'polypeptide(L)'
;MVRALSLAPLSLAAALALLPVSAAVAEEQKTSADIQLENAAAAFEQKMEEFGARAERIQADENLTETQKGLRVAALWSDYQPHVVDFTAEATRQAGLIAEAALAEIDVEAIVREAMAGVEPAIEGMATNGAWAQADPEQMITYGLIAQYGMDQALDAMDEVEAALTVPPTPPIPAEI
;
A
#
# COMPACT_ATOMS: atom_id res chain seq x y z
N MET A 1 -2.80 -37.48 -21.08
CA MET A 1 -3.63 -37.43 -19.87
C MET A 1 -3.20 -36.22 -19.05
N VAL A 2 -4.10 -35.26 -18.89
CA VAL A 2 -3.87 -33.99 -18.18
C VAL A 2 -4.03 -34.24 -16.68
N ARG A 3 -3.07 -33.78 -15.86
CA ARG A 3 -3.32 -33.47 -14.45
C ARG A 3 -2.53 -32.22 -14.08
N ALA A 4 -3.23 -31.09 -14.10
CA ALA A 4 -2.77 -29.83 -13.56
C ALA A 4 -2.58 -29.99 -12.05
N LEU A 5 -1.38 -29.67 -11.55
CA LEU A 5 -1.21 -29.33 -10.14
C LEU A 5 -1.78 -27.92 -9.95
N SER A 6 -2.98 -27.88 -9.38
CA SER A 6 -3.62 -26.66 -8.88
C SER A 6 -2.75 -26.02 -7.80
N LEU A 7 -2.22 -24.82 -8.08
CA LEU A 7 -1.75 -23.89 -7.05
C LEU A 7 -2.98 -23.52 -6.19
N ALA A 8 -2.97 -23.92 -4.93
CA ALA A 8 -3.99 -23.52 -3.96
C ALA A 8 -3.71 -22.07 -3.50
N PRO A 9 -4.70 -21.15 -3.57
CA PRO A 9 -4.56 -19.80 -3.03
C PRO A 9 -4.81 -19.81 -1.52
N LEU A 10 -3.77 -20.09 -0.73
CA LEU A 10 -3.84 -20.14 0.75
C LEU A 10 -3.25 -18.88 1.40
N SER A 11 -3.67 -17.67 1.00
CA SER A 11 -3.03 -16.46 1.55
C SER A 11 -3.97 -15.32 1.97
N LEU A 12 -5.29 -15.39 1.77
CA LEU A 12 -6.18 -14.29 2.22
C LEU A 12 -6.98 -14.63 3.48
N ALA A 13 -7.46 -15.88 3.61
CA ALA A 13 -8.22 -16.30 4.79
C ALA A 13 -7.35 -16.42 6.05
N ALA A 14 -6.08 -16.83 5.91
CA ALA A 14 -5.15 -16.92 7.04
C ALA A 14 -4.69 -15.53 7.53
N ALA A 15 -4.61 -14.54 6.63
CA ALA A 15 -4.27 -13.17 7.00
C ALA A 15 -5.41 -12.47 7.78
N LEU A 16 -6.66 -12.81 7.48
CA LEU A 16 -7.84 -12.27 8.19
C LEU A 16 -8.07 -12.93 9.56
N ALA A 17 -7.49 -14.09 9.83
CA ALA A 17 -7.66 -14.83 11.08
C ALA A 17 -6.73 -14.38 12.22
N LEU A 18 -5.73 -13.54 11.92
CA LEU A 18 -4.77 -12.99 12.89
C LEU A 18 -5.03 -11.51 13.21
N LEU A 19 -6.10 -10.92 12.69
CA LEU A 19 -6.52 -9.61 13.17
C LEU A 19 -7.11 -9.79 14.57
N PRO A 20 -6.57 -9.10 15.59
CA PRO A 20 -7.15 -9.14 16.93
C PRO A 20 -8.61 -8.74 16.85
N VAL A 21 -9.41 -9.38 17.70
CA VAL A 21 -10.84 -9.14 17.93
C VAL A 21 -11.01 -7.76 18.58
N SER A 22 -10.67 -6.69 17.85
CA SER A 22 -11.01 -5.31 18.17
C SER A 22 -12.22 -4.83 17.36
N ALA A 23 -12.80 -5.70 16.53
CA ALA A 23 -14.07 -5.46 15.85
C ALA A 23 -15.31 -5.66 16.76
N ALA A 24 -15.12 -5.67 18.08
CA ALA A 24 -16.18 -5.79 19.05
C ALA A 24 -16.32 -4.46 19.82
N VAL A 25 -17.36 -3.71 19.44
CA VAL A 25 -17.96 -2.57 20.14
C VAL A 25 -17.19 -1.24 20.04
N ALA A 26 -17.13 -0.68 18.83
CA ALA A 26 -17.45 0.75 18.74
C ALA A 26 -18.98 0.82 18.81
N GLU A 27 -19.51 1.31 19.92
CA GLU A 27 -20.90 1.79 19.95
C GLU A 27 -21.02 2.79 18.80
N GLU A 28 -21.93 2.52 17.86
CA GLU A 28 -22.15 3.27 16.61
C GLU A 28 -22.78 4.64 16.93
N GLN A 29 -22.12 5.43 17.77
CA GLN A 29 -22.54 6.77 18.10
C GLN A 29 -22.17 7.64 16.92
N LYS A 30 -23.14 7.81 16.01
CA LYS A 30 -23.02 8.74 14.87
C LYS A 30 -22.42 10.05 15.35
N THR A 31 -21.25 10.37 14.81
CA THR A 31 -20.57 11.62 15.11
C THR A 31 -21.33 12.77 14.45
N SER A 32 -21.01 14.00 14.85
CA SER A 32 -21.56 15.17 14.15
C SER A 32 -21.19 15.19 12.66
N ALA A 33 -20.04 14.64 12.27
CA ALA A 33 -19.61 14.53 10.88
C ALA A 33 -20.48 13.53 10.10
N ASP A 34 -20.87 12.41 10.72
CA ASP A 34 -21.80 11.44 10.12
C ASP A 34 -23.16 12.08 9.83
N ILE A 35 -23.71 12.81 10.81
CA ILE A 35 -25.01 13.48 10.66
C ILE A 35 -24.95 14.52 9.53
N GLN A 36 -23.86 15.28 9.44
CA GLN A 36 -23.70 16.29 8.40
C GLN A 36 -23.52 15.68 7.02
N LEU A 37 -22.79 14.56 6.92
CA LEU A 37 -22.66 13.81 5.67
C LEU A 37 -24.02 13.26 5.20
N GLU A 38 -24.81 12.70 6.10
CA GLU A 38 -26.16 12.18 5.80
C GLU A 38 -27.10 13.30 5.33
N ASN A 39 -27.10 14.45 6.01
CA ASN A 39 -27.90 15.60 5.60
C ASN A 39 -27.49 16.14 4.23
N ALA A 40 -26.18 16.22 3.96
CA ALA A 40 -25.66 16.63 2.66
C ALA A 40 -26.03 15.63 1.56
N ALA A 41 -25.98 14.32 1.85
CA ALA A 41 -26.40 13.26 0.94
C ALA A 41 -27.89 13.36 0.63
N ALA A 42 -28.76 13.53 1.63
CA ALA A 42 -30.20 13.68 1.43
C ALA A 42 -30.53 14.92 0.57
N ALA A 43 -29.86 16.05 0.81
CA ALA A 43 -30.03 17.25 0.00
C ALA A 43 -29.56 17.05 -1.45
N PHE A 44 -28.46 16.32 -1.65
CA PHE A 44 -27.95 15.97 -2.97
C PHE A 44 -28.90 15.03 -3.72
N GLU A 45 -29.40 13.99 -3.05
CA GLU A 45 -30.39 13.05 -3.60
C GLU A 45 -31.65 13.77 -4.07
N GLN A 46 -32.19 14.67 -3.25
CA GLN A 46 -33.34 15.50 -3.64
C GLN A 46 -33.05 16.31 -4.92
N LYS A 47 -31.85 16.90 -5.03
CA LYS A 47 -31.46 17.63 -6.24
C LYS A 47 -31.33 16.72 -7.46
N MET A 48 -30.79 15.51 -7.30
CA MET A 48 -30.67 14.55 -8.40
C MET A 48 -32.03 14.00 -8.84
N GLU A 49 -32.98 13.83 -7.91
CA GLU A 49 -34.36 13.48 -8.23
C GLU A 49 -35.06 14.59 -9.02
N GLU A 50 -34.92 15.85 -8.58
CA GLU A 50 -35.42 17.01 -9.34
C GLU A 50 -34.83 17.09 -10.75
N PHE A 51 -33.53 16.82 -10.90
CA PHE A 51 -32.85 16.73 -12.19
C PHE A 51 -33.48 15.64 -13.05
N GLY A 52 -33.65 14.43 -12.51
CA GLY A 52 -34.28 13.30 -13.19
C GLY A 52 -35.67 13.63 -13.70
N ALA A 53 -36.54 14.15 -12.82
CA ALA A 53 -37.90 14.56 -13.17
C ALA A 53 -37.96 15.69 -14.22
N ARG A 54 -36.96 16.58 -14.25
CA ARG A 54 -36.84 17.62 -15.29
C ARG A 54 -36.35 17.03 -16.62
N ALA A 55 -35.37 16.14 -16.58
CA ALA A 55 -34.86 15.47 -17.77
C ALA A 55 -35.93 14.60 -18.43
N GLU A 56 -36.71 13.86 -17.64
CA GLU A 56 -37.85 13.06 -18.11
C GLU A 56 -38.91 13.93 -18.77
N ARG A 57 -39.26 15.08 -18.20
CA ARG A 57 -40.19 16.03 -18.83
C ARG A 57 -39.68 16.57 -20.17
N ILE A 58 -38.37 16.81 -20.29
CA ILE A 58 -37.76 17.21 -21.57
C ILE A 58 -37.86 16.05 -22.58
N GLN A 59 -37.62 14.82 -22.14
CA GLN A 59 -37.68 13.64 -23.00
C GLN A 59 -39.10 13.31 -23.48
N ALA A 60 -40.10 13.51 -22.61
CA ALA A 60 -41.50 13.30 -22.91
C ALA A 60 -42.15 14.41 -23.77
N ASP A 61 -41.45 15.53 -24.03
CA ASP A 61 -41.98 16.62 -24.84
C ASP A 61 -41.97 16.25 -26.33
N GLU A 62 -43.16 15.92 -26.86
CA GLU A 62 -43.39 15.57 -28.27
C GLU A 62 -43.14 16.74 -29.24
N ASN A 63 -43.11 17.99 -28.74
CA ASN A 63 -42.87 19.16 -29.58
C ASN A 63 -41.38 19.41 -29.83
N LEU A 64 -40.49 18.64 -29.19
CA LEU A 64 -39.05 18.76 -29.35
C LEU A 64 -38.49 17.64 -30.23
N THR A 65 -37.58 18.01 -31.12
CA THR A 65 -36.76 17.01 -31.82
C THR A 65 -35.74 16.39 -30.87
N GLU A 66 -35.27 15.18 -31.17
CA GLU A 66 -34.24 14.50 -30.37
C GLU A 66 -32.97 15.35 -30.16
N THR A 67 -32.57 16.12 -31.17
CA THR A 67 -31.45 17.07 -31.06
C THR A 67 -31.75 18.19 -30.05
N GLN A 68 -32.96 18.73 -30.05
CA GLN A 68 -33.36 19.79 -29.11
C GLN A 68 -33.47 19.25 -27.68
N LYS A 69 -33.99 18.03 -27.51
CA LYS A 69 -34.01 17.34 -26.21
C LYS A 69 -32.60 17.17 -25.65
N GLY A 70 -31.68 16.65 -26.47
CA GLY A 70 -30.27 16.50 -26.09
C GLY A 70 -29.62 17.81 -25.65
N LEU A 71 -29.81 18.90 -26.42
CA LEU A 71 -29.28 20.21 -26.06
C LEU A 71 -29.87 20.75 -24.75
N ARG A 72 -31.17 20.56 -24.51
CA ARG A 72 -31.83 21.00 -23.28
C ARG A 72 -31.41 20.19 -22.06
N VAL A 73 -31.21 18.87 -22.20
CA VAL A 73 -30.67 18.04 -21.13
C VAL A 73 -29.20 18.39 -20.84
N ALA A 74 -28.39 18.69 -21.84
CA ALA A 74 -27.01 19.14 -21.65
C ALA A 74 -26.95 20.50 -20.92
N ALA A 75 -27.83 21.43 -21.27
CA ALA A 75 -27.97 22.70 -20.55
C ALA A 75 -28.43 22.47 -19.10
N LEU A 76 -29.44 21.61 -18.90
CA LEU A 76 -29.91 21.20 -17.58
C LEU A 76 -28.77 20.58 -16.74
N TRP A 77 -27.94 19.73 -17.32
CA TRP A 77 -26.78 19.16 -16.63
C TRP A 77 -25.79 20.23 -16.18
N SER A 78 -25.57 21.26 -17.01
CA SER A 78 -24.68 22.38 -16.66
C SER A 78 -25.17 23.13 -15.41
N ASP A 79 -26.50 23.23 -15.22
CA ASP A 79 -27.09 23.82 -14.02
C ASP A 79 -26.88 22.96 -12.76
N TYR A 80 -26.82 21.63 -12.90
CA TYR A 80 -26.70 20.69 -11.78
C TYR A 80 -25.26 20.26 -11.47
N GLN A 81 -24.32 20.46 -12.40
CA GLN A 81 -22.91 20.12 -12.23
C GLN A 81 -22.28 20.76 -10.98
N PRO A 82 -22.58 22.02 -10.60
CA PRO A 82 -22.10 22.59 -9.34
C PRO A 82 -22.56 21.81 -8.10
N HIS A 83 -23.79 21.30 -8.08
CA HIS A 83 -24.30 20.54 -6.92
C HIS A 83 -23.55 19.23 -6.69
N VAL A 84 -23.11 18.56 -7.75
CA VAL A 84 -22.26 17.35 -7.65
C VAL A 84 -20.89 17.70 -7.09
N VAL A 85 -20.31 18.81 -7.52
CA VAL A 85 -19.01 19.28 -7.02
C VAL A 85 -19.10 19.67 -5.54
N ASP A 86 -20.13 20.44 -5.17
CA ASP A 86 -20.36 20.88 -3.79
C ASP A 86 -20.57 19.68 -2.86
N PHE A 87 -21.39 18.70 -3.27
CA PHE A 87 -21.60 17.47 -2.51
C PHE A 87 -20.31 16.66 -2.38
N THR A 88 -19.54 16.50 -3.46
CA THR A 88 -18.28 15.75 -3.42
C THR A 88 -17.27 16.41 -2.48
N ALA A 89 -17.18 17.74 -2.49
CA ALA A 89 -16.32 18.49 -1.58
C ALA A 89 -16.75 18.36 -0.12
N GLU A 90 -18.06 18.44 0.17
CA GLU A 90 -18.61 18.21 1.50
C GLU A 90 -18.36 16.77 1.97
N ALA A 91 -18.66 15.78 1.12
CA ALA A 91 -18.47 14.37 1.42
C ALA A 91 -17.00 14.03 1.72
N THR A 92 -16.07 14.57 0.94
CA THR A 92 -14.63 14.39 1.17
C THR A 92 -14.20 14.98 2.51
N ARG A 93 -14.73 16.16 2.86
CA ARG A 93 -14.43 16.83 4.14
C ARG A 93 -14.93 16.01 5.33
N GLN A 94 -16.19 15.59 5.29
CA GLN A 94 -16.78 14.81 6.38
C GLN A 94 -16.14 13.43 6.50
N ALA A 95 -15.85 12.77 5.39
CA ALA A 95 -15.11 11.49 5.39
C ALA A 95 -13.73 11.63 6.05
N GLY A 96 -13.03 12.76 5.82
CA GLY A 96 -11.77 13.05 6.50
C GLY A 96 -11.92 13.16 8.02
N LEU A 97 -12.96 13.85 8.49
CA LEU A 97 -13.24 14.00 9.92
C LEU A 97 -13.65 12.68 10.57
N ILE A 98 -14.44 11.85 9.87
CA ILE A 98 -14.82 10.52 10.34
C ILE A 98 -13.57 9.62 10.44
N ALA A 99 -12.70 9.66 9.43
CA ALA A 99 -11.45 8.89 9.46
C ALA A 99 -10.51 9.37 10.57
N GLU A 100 -10.41 10.68 10.81
CA GLU A 100 -9.63 11.23 11.91
C GLU A 100 -10.16 10.78 13.27
N ALA A 101 -11.48 10.84 13.47
CA ALA A 101 -12.12 10.36 14.70
C ALA A 101 -11.86 8.86 14.91
N ALA A 102 -12.04 8.05 13.86
CA ALA A 102 -11.77 6.61 13.91
C ALA A 102 -10.29 6.29 14.20
N LEU A 103 -9.35 7.07 13.67
CA LEU A 103 -7.92 6.90 13.95
C LEU A 103 -7.56 7.34 15.37
N ALA A 104 -8.20 8.38 15.90
CA ALA A 104 -7.99 8.84 17.27
C ALA A 104 -8.45 7.81 18.31
N GLU A 105 -9.41 6.95 17.96
CA GLU A 105 -9.85 5.83 18.79
C GLU A 105 -8.84 4.66 18.82
N ILE A 106 -7.86 4.62 17.92
CA ILE A 106 -6.84 3.57 17.90
C ILE A 106 -5.78 3.85 18.97
N ASP A 107 -5.76 3.02 20.02
CA ASP A 107 -4.68 3.04 21.02
C ASP A 107 -3.41 2.39 20.46
N VAL A 108 -2.61 3.21 19.77
CA VAL A 108 -1.32 2.80 19.19
C VAL A 108 -0.37 2.28 20.28
N GLU A 109 -0.42 2.85 21.48
CA GLU A 109 0.44 2.43 22.60
C GLU A 109 0.06 1.02 23.09
N ALA A 110 -1.24 0.70 23.14
CA ALA A 110 -1.70 -0.67 23.42
C ALA A 110 -1.25 -1.65 22.33
N ILE A 111 -1.35 -1.28 21.05
CA ILE A 111 -0.90 -2.12 19.93
C ILE A 111 0.62 -2.35 20.01
N VAL A 112 1.40 -1.30 20.27
CA VAL A 112 2.86 -1.42 20.41
C VAL A 112 3.23 -2.27 21.62
N ARG A 113 2.52 -2.11 22.75
CA ARG A 113 2.75 -2.93 23.94
C ARG A 113 2.44 -4.41 23.69
N GLU A 114 1.35 -4.71 23.01
CA GLU A 114 1.00 -6.07 22.60
C GLU A 114 2.05 -6.67 21.65
N ALA A 115 2.48 -5.89 20.66
CA ALA A 115 3.54 -6.31 19.74
C ALA A 115 4.87 -6.59 20.47
N MET A 116 5.25 -5.72 21.41
CA MET A 116 6.46 -5.91 22.22
C MET A 116 6.39 -7.13 23.12
N ALA A 117 5.24 -7.40 23.73
CA ALA A 117 5.02 -8.59 24.56
C ALA A 117 5.18 -9.90 23.76
N GLY A 118 4.95 -9.89 22.45
CA GLY A 118 5.22 -11.04 21.56
C GLY A 118 6.71 -11.20 21.20
N VAL A 119 7.50 -10.14 21.29
CA VAL A 119 8.93 -10.12 20.95
C VAL A 119 9.80 -10.60 22.10
N GLU A 120 9.46 -10.26 23.34
CA GLU A 120 10.18 -10.70 24.55
C GLU A 120 10.44 -12.21 24.64
N PRO A 121 9.43 -13.09 24.48
CA PRO A 121 9.67 -14.54 24.51
C PRO A 121 10.49 -15.04 23.31
N ALA A 122 10.48 -14.35 22.16
CA ALA A 122 11.33 -14.67 21.02
C ALA A 122 12.80 -14.31 21.27
N ILE A 123 13.05 -13.16 21.91
CA ILE A 123 14.39 -12.73 22.33
C ILE A 123 14.93 -13.67 23.41
N GLU A 124 14.10 -14.03 24.40
CA GLU A 124 14.48 -14.96 25.46
C GLU A 124 14.80 -16.35 24.89
N GLY A 125 14.00 -16.83 23.92
CA GLY A 125 14.28 -18.06 23.17
C GLY A 125 15.57 -18.01 22.36
N MET A 126 15.93 -16.85 21.79
CA MET A 126 17.17 -16.66 21.04
C MET A 126 18.41 -16.58 21.95
N ALA A 127 18.26 -15.98 23.14
CA ALA A 127 19.30 -15.92 24.16
C ALA A 127 19.56 -17.27 24.85
N THR A 128 18.51 -18.07 25.07
CA THR A 128 18.62 -19.38 25.75
C THR A 128 18.98 -20.54 24.82
N ASN A 129 18.62 -20.49 23.53
CA ASN A 129 18.92 -21.55 22.55
C ASN A 129 20.08 -21.19 21.60
N GLY A 130 20.94 -20.25 21.99
CA GLY A 130 21.93 -19.63 21.12
C GLY A 130 23.07 -20.55 20.67
N ALA A 131 22.84 -21.38 19.65
CA ALA A 131 23.91 -21.94 18.79
C ALA A 131 24.77 -20.84 18.12
N TRP A 132 24.28 -19.61 18.13
CA TRP A 132 24.88 -18.39 17.56
C TRP A 132 25.69 -17.59 18.61
N ALA A 133 25.47 -17.87 19.91
CA ALA A 133 26.16 -17.23 21.03
C ALA A 133 27.27 -18.12 21.62
N GLN A 134 27.32 -19.40 21.24
CA GLN A 134 28.44 -20.26 21.54
C GLN A 134 29.62 -19.91 20.64
N ALA A 135 30.61 -19.22 21.20
CA ALA A 135 31.95 -19.15 20.63
C ALA A 135 32.62 -20.54 20.73
N ASP A 136 32.20 -21.47 19.88
CA ASP A 136 32.85 -22.76 19.75
C ASP A 136 34.28 -22.54 19.22
N PRO A 137 35.33 -22.93 19.97
CA PRO A 137 36.71 -22.77 19.55
C PRO A 137 37.00 -23.36 18.17
N GLU A 138 36.37 -24.48 17.78
CA GLU A 138 36.55 -25.08 16.47
C GLU A 138 35.93 -24.24 15.34
N GLN A 139 34.80 -23.60 15.60
CA GLN A 139 34.16 -22.68 14.65
C GLN A 139 34.98 -21.40 14.47
N MET A 140 35.55 -20.86 15.55
CA MET A 140 36.43 -19.70 15.48
C MET A 140 37.72 -19.99 14.70
N ILE A 141 38.27 -21.19 14.83
CA ILE A 141 39.40 -21.64 13.99
C ILE A 141 38.97 -21.73 12.53
N THR A 142 37.80 -22.30 12.25
CA THR A 142 37.28 -22.45 10.88
C THR A 142 37.07 -21.10 10.21
N TYR A 143 36.43 -20.14 10.89
CA TYR A 143 36.27 -18.78 10.37
C TYR A 143 37.60 -18.05 10.20
N GLY A 144 38.55 -18.25 11.12
CA GLY A 144 39.91 -17.71 11.02
C GLY A 144 40.67 -18.24 9.80
N LEU A 145 40.54 -19.54 9.50
CA LEU A 145 41.16 -20.17 8.33
C LEU A 145 40.56 -19.66 7.01
N ILE A 146 39.25 -19.49 6.95
CA ILE A 146 38.57 -18.93 5.76
C ILE A 146 39.00 -17.46 5.53
N ALA A 147 39.12 -16.68 6.60
CA ALA A 147 39.58 -15.31 6.52
C ALA A 147 41.04 -15.20 6.05
N GLN A 148 41.93 -16.06 6.57
CA GLN A 148 43.33 -16.14 6.10
C GLN A 148 43.41 -16.51 4.62
N TYR A 149 42.67 -17.54 4.20
CA TYR A 149 42.63 -17.95 2.80
C TYR A 149 42.12 -16.84 1.86
N GLY A 150 41.12 -16.06 2.29
CA GLY A 150 40.63 -14.91 1.54
C GLY A 150 41.65 -13.77 1.44
N MET A 151 42.41 -13.53 2.51
CA MET A 151 43.47 -12.53 2.53
C MET A 151 44.65 -12.94 1.65
N ASP A 152 45.06 -14.21 1.68
CA ASP A 152 46.14 -14.73 0.83
C ASP A 152 45.78 -14.62 -0.66
N GLN A 153 44.55 -15.00 -1.04
CA GLN A 153 44.08 -14.81 -2.42
C GLN A 153 44.03 -13.34 -2.85
N ALA A 154 43.72 -12.42 -1.92
CA ALA A 154 43.70 -11.00 -2.24
C ALA A 154 45.12 -10.45 -2.49
N LEU A 155 46.11 -10.92 -1.72
CA LEU A 155 47.52 -10.56 -1.92
C LEU A 155 48.05 -11.10 -3.24
N ASP A 156 47.79 -12.37 -3.55
CA ASP A 156 48.18 -12.97 -4.84
C ASP A 156 47.56 -12.21 -6.03
N ALA A 157 46.29 -11.82 -5.93
CA ALA A 157 45.63 -11.02 -6.97
C ALA A 157 46.21 -9.61 -7.11
N MET A 158 46.67 -8.99 -6.02
CA MET A 158 47.35 -7.69 -6.07
C MET A 158 48.71 -7.79 -6.76
N ASP A 159 49.47 -8.85 -6.49
CA ASP A 159 50.75 -9.12 -7.15
C ASP A 159 50.57 -9.36 -8.65
N GLU A 160 49.52 -10.08 -9.07
CA GLU A 160 49.17 -10.26 -10.49
C GLU A 160 48.82 -8.93 -11.18
N VAL A 161 48.07 -8.05 -10.51
CA VAL A 161 47.72 -6.72 -11.03
C VAL A 161 48.97 -5.85 -11.16
N GLU A 162 49.86 -5.85 -10.16
CA GLU A 162 51.13 -5.11 -10.22
C GLU A 162 52.02 -5.61 -11.38
N ALA A 163 52.10 -6.93 -11.57
CA ALA A 163 52.81 -7.52 -12.70
C ALA A 163 52.22 -7.07 -14.05
N ALA A 164 50.89 -6.99 -14.19
CA ALA A 164 50.24 -6.51 -15.42
C ALA A 164 50.50 -5.02 -15.70
N LEU A 165 50.61 -4.19 -14.66
CA LEU A 165 50.84 -2.74 -14.80
C LEU A 165 52.29 -2.38 -15.16
N THR A 166 53.25 -3.29 -14.94
CA THR A 166 54.67 -3.08 -15.26
C THR A 166 55.05 -3.52 -16.68
N VAL A 167 54.13 -4.15 -17.44
CA VAL A 167 54.33 -4.48 -18.85
C VAL A 167 54.11 -3.22 -19.70
N PRO A 168 55.13 -2.71 -20.43
CA PRO A 168 54.96 -1.54 -21.29
C PRO A 168 53.98 -1.86 -22.44
N PRO A 169 53.06 -0.94 -22.78
CA PRO A 169 52.07 -1.19 -23.83
C PRO A 169 52.75 -1.39 -25.18
N THR A 170 52.42 -2.48 -25.86
CA THR A 170 52.84 -2.72 -27.25
C THR A 170 52.31 -1.57 -28.13
N PRO A 171 53.19 -0.81 -28.82
CA PRO A 171 52.74 0.33 -29.61
C PRO A 171 51.81 -0.13 -30.75
N PRO A 172 50.69 0.58 -31.00
CA PRO A 172 49.73 0.19 -32.02
C PRO A 172 50.34 0.32 -33.41
N ILE A 173 50.15 -0.71 -34.24
CA ILE A 173 50.54 -0.71 -35.66
C ILE A 173 49.70 0.37 -36.37
N PRO A 174 50.31 1.36 -37.06
CA PRO A 174 49.57 2.39 -37.77
C PRO A 174 48.71 1.77 -38.88
N ALA A 175 47.42 2.11 -38.92
CA ALA A 175 46.53 1.71 -40.00
C ALA A 175 46.89 2.48 -41.28
N GLU A 176 47.31 1.76 -42.33
CA GLU A 176 47.50 2.33 -43.67
C GLU A 176 46.14 2.82 -44.21
N ILE A 177 46.14 4.04 -44.77
CA ILE A 177 45.02 4.65 -45.50
C ILE A 177 45.13 4.25 -46.97
#